data_AF-A0A418ZPU9-F1
#
_entry.id   AF-A0A418ZPU9-F1
#
_cell.length_a   1.000
_cell.length_b   1.000
_cell.length_c   1.000
_cell.angle_alpha   90.00
_cell.angle_beta   90.00
_cell.angle_gamma   90.00
#
_symmetry.space_group_name_H-M   'P 1'
#
loop_
_entity.id
_entity.type
_entity.pdbx_description
1 polymer ?
#
loop_
_entity_poly.entity_id
_entity_poly.type
_entity_poly.pdbx_seq_one_letter_code
_entity_poly.pdbx_strand_id
1 'polypeptide(L)'
;MVKALFYHLTRSPAEDLVPVLLTRALSAGWRVELRALSPDLLDRLDGHLWQGDGFLPHGRAGGPHDARQPVLLTAPDQPASNAPQALMTLE
;
A
#
# COMPACT_ATOMS: atom_id res chain seq x y z
N MET A 1 8.48 -16.15 11.94
CA MET A 1 8.98 -14.98 12.71
C MET A 1 8.35 -13.74 12.11
N VAL A 2 7.65 -12.94 12.92
CA VAL A 2 7.08 -11.65 12.48
C VAL A 2 8.17 -10.59 12.57
N LYS A 3 8.26 -9.71 11.57
CA LYS A 3 9.21 -8.58 11.55
C LYS A 3 8.43 -7.28 11.40
N ALA A 4 8.82 -6.25 12.15
CA ALA A 4 8.35 -4.88 11.98
C ALA A 4 9.53 -4.01 11.57
N LEU A 5 9.33 -3.18 10.54
CA LEU A 5 10.33 -2.24 10.02
C LEU A 5 9.78 -0.83 10.16
N PHE A 6 10.60 0.08 10.68
CA PHE A 6 10.26 1.49 10.84
C PHE A 6 11.23 2.32 10.01
N TYR A 7 10.68 3.17 9.14
CA TYR A 7 11.46 4.01 8.24
C TYR A 7 11.34 5.46 8.70
N HIS A 8 12.46 6.04 9.15
CA HIS A 8 12.53 7.48 9.45
C HIS A 8 12.94 8.24 8.19
N LEU A 9 12.01 9.01 7.65
CA LEU A 9 12.20 9.77 6.43
C LEU A 9 12.79 11.14 6.75
N THR A 10 13.95 11.46 6.15
CA THR A 10 14.69 12.69 6.45
C THR A 10 14.81 13.63 5.26
N ARG A 11 14.60 13.14 4.03
CA ARG A 11 14.87 13.89 2.78
C ARG A 11 13.77 13.80 1.74
N SER A 12 12.90 12.79 1.83
CA SER A 12 11.84 12.53 0.86
C SER A 12 10.52 12.23 1.60
N PRO A 13 9.37 12.58 1.02
CA PRO A 13 8.07 12.19 1.54
C PRO A 13 7.86 10.67 1.53
N ALA A 14 6.86 10.19 2.26
CA ALA A 14 6.58 8.75 2.36
C ALA A 14 6.09 8.18 1.03
N GLU A 15 5.37 9.01 0.27
CA GLU A 15 4.87 8.75 -1.06
C GLU A 15 5.99 8.28 -2.01
N ASP A 16 7.22 8.79 -1.87
CA ASP A 16 8.36 8.34 -2.71
C ASP A 16 8.90 6.96 -2.30
N LEU A 17 8.83 6.61 -1.00
CA LEU A 17 9.35 5.34 -0.50
C LEU A 17 8.35 4.19 -0.69
N VAL A 18 7.05 4.47 -0.57
CA VAL A 18 5.99 3.46 -0.66
C VAL A 18 6.09 2.62 -1.95
N PRO A 19 6.20 3.20 -3.17
CA PRO A 19 6.36 2.45 -4.42
C PRO A 19 7.56 1.49 -4.40
N VAL A 20 8.67 1.92 -3.81
CA VAL A 20 9.90 1.10 -3.71
C VAL A 20 9.67 -0.12 -2.83
N LEU A 21 9.01 0.06 -1.67
CA LEU A 21 8.70 -1.03 -0.75
C LEU A 21 7.65 -1.98 -1.33
N LEU A 22 6.61 -1.45 -1.98
CA LEU A 22 5.58 -2.24 -2.65
C LEU A 22 6.19 -3.09 -3.77
N THR A 23 7.05 -2.51 -4.60
CA THR A 23 7.74 -3.23 -5.68
C THR A 23 8.54 -4.43 -5.15
N ARG A 24 9.26 -4.24 -4.03
CA ARG A 24 10.03 -5.31 -3.39
C ARG A 24 9.12 -6.41 -2.83
N ALA A 25 8.02 -6.04 -2.19
CA ALA A 25 7.04 -7.00 -1.67
C ALA A 25 6.39 -7.81 -2.79
N LEU A 26 5.93 -7.15 -3.86
CA LEU A 26 5.34 -7.80 -5.03
C LEU A 26 6.34 -8.72 -5.73
N SER A 27 7.61 -8.30 -5.84
CA SER A 27 8.69 -9.12 -6.40
C SER A 27 8.98 -10.39 -5.56
N ALA A 28 8.67 -10.36 -4.26
CA ALA A 28 8.71 -11.52 -3.38
C ALA A 28 7.41 -12.37 -3.44
N GLY A 29 6.46 -12.02 -4.30
CA GLY A 29 5.16 -12.69 -4.45
C GLY A 29 4.15 -12.36 -3.34
N TRP A 30 4.38 -11.30 -2.57
CA TRP A 30 3.50 -10.92 -1.47
C TRP A 30 2.37 -10.01 -1.94
N ARG A 31 1.19 -10.18 -1.35
CA ARG A 31 0.12 -9.20 -1.40
C ARG A 31 0.23 -8.28 -0.20
N VAL A 32 -0.13 -7.02 -0.40
CA VAL A 32 0.08 -5.96 0.58
C VAL A 32 -1.24 -5.25 0.89
N GLU A 33 -1.44 -4.97 2.17
CA GLU A 33 -2.37 -3.94 2.63
C GLU A 33 -1.59 -2.64 2.79
N LEU A 34 -1.98 -1.60 2.07
CA LEU A 34 -1.50 -0.24 2.28
C LEU A 34 -2.58 0.52 3.04
N ARG A 35 -2.34 0.76 4.33
CA ARG A 35 -3.29 1.43 5.22
C ARG A 35 -2.86 2.86 5.49
N ALA A 36 -3.81 3.79 5.44
CA ALA A 36 -3.59 5.17 5.85
C ALA A 36 -4.79 5.69 6.67
N LEU A 37 -4.52 6.60 7.63
CA LEU A 37 -5.55 7.13 8.53
C LEU A 37 -6.51 8.09 7.84
N SER A 38 -6.05 8.84 6.84
CA SER A 38 -6.81 9.88 6.14
C SER A 38 -7.32 9.41 4.77
N PRO A 39 -8.61 9.62 4.45
CA PRO A 39 -9.13 9.43 3.09
C PRO A 39 -8.38 10.25 2.04
N ASP A 40 -8.02 11.49 2.35
CA ASP A 40 -7.27 12.37 1.44
C ASP A 40 -5.85 11.83 1.19
N LEU A 41 -5.23 11.22 2.21
CA LEU A 41 -3.93 10.57 2.04
C LEU A 41 -4.06 9.33 1.15
N LEU A 42 -5.12 8.53 1.31
CA LEU A 42 -5.39 7.40 0.42
C LEU A 42 -5.59 7.86 -1.03
N ASP A 43 -6.33 8.94 -1.27
CA ASP A 43 -6.56 9.48 -2.62
C ASP A 43 -5.26 9.95 -3.27
N ARG A 44 -4.41 10.64 -2.49
CA ARG A 44 -3.08 11.05 -2.94
C ARG A 44 -2.17 9.87 -3.24
N LEU A 45 -2.16 8.85 -2.37
CA LEU A 45 -1.37 7.63 -2.58
C LEU A 45 -1.82 6.87 -3.82
N ASP A 46 -3.14 6.67 -4.01
CA ASP A 46 -3.71 6.02 -5.19
C ASP A 46 -3.28 6.75 -6.48
N GLY A 47 -3.46 8.07 -6.52
CA GLY A 47 -3.01 8.88 -7.65
C GLY A 47 -1.49 8.82 -7.88
N HIS A 48 -0.69 8.90 -6.82
CA HIS A 48 0.77 8.86 -6.89
C HIS A 48 1.28 7.51 -7.42
N LEU A 49 0.71 6.40 -6.94
CA LEU A 49 1.09 5.06 -7.39
C LEU A 49 0.79 4.83 -8.87
N TRP A 50 -0.28 5.43 -9.41
CA TRP A 50 -0.58 5.38 -10.84
C TRP A 50 0.34 6.23 -11.72
N GLN A 51 1.00 7.25 -11.15
CA GLN A 51 1.94 8.10 -11.89
C GLN A 51 3.40 7.64 -11.82
N GLY A 52 3.70 6.63 -11.00
CA GLY A 52 5.05 6.10 -10.86
C GLY A 52 5.57 5.40 -12.12
N ASP A 53 6.88 5.20 -12.18
CA ASP A 53 7.50 4.41 -13.23
C ASP A 53 7.16 2.92 -13.07
N GLY A 54 6.58 2.32 -14.11
CA GLY A 54 6.20 0.91 -14.14
C GLY A 54 4.75 0.67 -13.72
N PHE A 55 4.39 -0.60 -13.56
CA PHE A 55 3.02 -1.00 -13.25
C PHE A 55 2.95 -1.61 -11.84
N LEU A 56 2.31 -0.88 -10.92
CA LEU A 56 1.97 -1.35 -9.59
C LEU A 56 0.47 -1.65 -9.54
N PRO A 57 0.03 -2.91 -9.73
CA PRO A 57 -1.39 -3.25 -9.69
C PRO A 57 -1.95 -3.04 -8.27
N HIS A 58 -2.82 -2.05 -8.12
CA HIS A 58 -3.45 -1.71 -6.86
C HIS A 58 -4.91 -1.28 -7.06
N GLY A 59 -5.65 -1.23 -5.96
CA GLY A 59 -6.98 -0.63 -5.94
C GLY A 59 -7.39 -0.23 -4.53
N ARG A 60 -8.40 0.64 -4.45
CA ARG A 60 -9.04 1.02 -3.19
C ARG A 60 -10.03 -0.04 -2.73
N ALA A 61 -10.04 -0.29 -1.43
CA ALA A 61 -11.03 -1.17 -0.84
C ALA A 61 -12.44 -0.57 -0.90
N GLY A 62 -13.45 -1.44 -1.05
CA GLY A 62 -14.86 -1.09 -1.18
C GLY A 62 -15.51 -1.61 -2.46
N GLY A 63 -14.76 -2.32 -3.32
CA GLY A 63 -15.24 -2.82 -4.61
C GLY A 63 -15.39 -4.35 -4.66
N PRO A 64 -16.06 -4.88 -5.71
CA PRO A 64 -16.23 -6.32 -5.92
C PRO A 64 -14.92 -7.04 -6.27
N HIS A 65 -13.80 -6.32 -6.37
CA HIS A 65 -12.52 -6.82 -6.85
C HIS A 65 -11.39 -6.65 -5.85
N ASP A 66 -11.68 -6.20 -4.62
CA ASP A 66 -10.70 -5.99 -3.57
C ASP A 66 -9.82 -7.22 -3.35
N ALA A 67 -10.44 -8.40 -3.28
CA ALA A 67 -9.73 -9.67 -3.09
C ALA A 67 -8.72 -9.98 -4.21
N ARG A 68 -8.87 -9.37 -5.39
CA ARG A 68 -7.96 -9.58 -6.53
C ARG A 68 -6.78 -8.61 -6.52
N GLN A 69 -6.84 -7.52 -5.75
CA GLN A 69 -5.81 -6.47 -5.76
C GLN A 69 -4.51 -6.97 -5.10
N PRO A 70 -3.37 -7.00 -5.83
CA PRO A 70 -2.08 -7.35 -5.23
C PRO A 70 -1.67 -6.37 -4.13
N VAL A 71 -2.01 -5.08 -4.30
CA VAL A 71 -1.94 -4.06 -3.26
C VAL A 71 -3.34 -3.49 -3.03
N LEU A 72 -3.86 -3.58 -1.81
CA LEU A 72 -5.19 -3.05 -1.46
C LEU A 72 -5.02 -1.84 -0.53
N LEU A 73 -5.55 -0.70 -0.94
CA LEU A 73 -5.55 0.54 -0.16
C LEU A 73 -6.75 0.53 0.79
N THR A 74 -6.51 0.70 2.08
CA THR A 74 -7.51 0.54 3.15
C THR A 74 -7.51 1.70 4.15
N ALA A 75 -8.69 2.00 4.69
CA ALA A 75 -8.86 2.87 5.85
C ALA A 75 -8.80 2.05 7.16
N PRO A 76 -8.60 2.67 8.35
CA PRO A 76 -8.36 1.96 9.61
C PRO A 76 -9.46 0.96 10.00
N ASP A 77 -10.72 1.30 9.71
CA ASP A 77 -11.89 0.48 10.04
C ASP A 77 -12.34 -0.43 8.89
N GLN A 78 -11.49 -0.61 7.88
CA GLN A 78 -11.77 -1.42 6.70
C GLN A 78 -10.74 -2.56 6.59
N PRO A 79 -11.07 -3.78 7.06
CA PRO A 79 -10.15 -4.90 6.99
C PRO A 79 -9.83 -5.26 5.53
N ALA A 80 -8.56 -5.53 5.25
CA ALA A 80 -8.13 -5.93 3.91
C ALA A 80 -8.68 -7.31 3.53
N SER A 81 -9.38 -7.39 2.40
CA SER A 81 -9.94 -8.62 1.85
C SER A 81 -9.04 -9.31 0.82
N ASN A 82 -7.85 -8.75 0.55
CA ASN A 82 -6.89 -9.29 -0.41
C ASN A 82 -5.96 -10.37 0.16
N ALA A 83 -6.19 -10.83 1.39
CA ALA A 83 -5.34 -11.79 2.11
C ALA A 83 -3.85 -11.36 2.11
N PRO A 84 -3.53 -10.18 2.69
CA PRO A 84 -2.19 -9.61 2.62
C PRO A 84 -1.19 -10.41 3.44
N GLN A 85 0.03 -10.56 2.93
CA GLN A 85 1.17 -11.09 3.68
C GLN A 85 1.97 -9.98 4.40
N ALA A 86 1.73 -8.72 4.04
CA ALA A 86 2.36 -7.56 4.68
C ALA A 86 1.37 -6.41 4.85
N LEU A 87 1.52 -5.68 5.95
CA LEU A 87 0.84 -4.41 6.23
C LEU A 87 1.88 -3.29 6.14
N MET A 88 1.61 -2.28 5.33
CA MET A 88 2.31 -0.99 5.36
C MET A 88 1.32 0.06 5.85
N THR A 89 1.69 0.79 6.90
CA THR A 89 0.82 1.81 7.49
C THR A 89 1.49 3.18 7.43
N LEU A 90 0.71 4.19 7.04
CA LEU A 90 1.09 5.60 7.07
C LEU A 90 0.11 6.32 8.00
N GLU A 91 0.63 7.27 8.79
CA GLU A 91 -0.18 8.14 9.65
C GLU A 91 -0.66 9.38 8.90
#